data_AF-A0AAW0Y542-F1
#
_entry.id   AF-A0AAW0Y542-F1
#
_cell.length_a   1.000
_cell.length_b   1.000
_cell.length_c   1.000
_cell.angle_alpha   90.00
_cell.angle_beta   90.00
_cell.angle_gamma   90.00
#
_symmetry.space_group_name_H-M   'P 1'
#
loop_
_entity.id
_entity.type
_entity.pdbx_description
1 polymer ?
#
loop_
_entity_poly.entity_id
_entity_poly.type
_entity_poly.pdbx_seq_one_letter_code
_entity_poly.pdbx_strand_id
1 'polypeptide(L)'
;MENGDGKLCWKPKEYYHPSPGLQYGIVLLNEAVNKTNVHYVSFLWQHASVRVCVDGAINAYHKLMRCQNTSFESSCCTCPLPEIITGDFDSAKSELLKLYSTLGVNVVPTPSQEETDFTKAIRVLGRFTEERSLAIEHVTVIAGLRTE
;
A
#
# COMPACT_ATOMS: atom_id res chain seq x y z
N MET A 1 1.34 -26.43 32.37
CA MET A 1 0.20 -27.08 31.70
C MET A 1 -0.09 -26.25 30.46
N GLU A 2 0.66 -26.54 29.38
CA GLU A 2 0.34 -26.05 28.05
C GLU A 2 -0.83 -26.88 27.53
N ASN A 3 -1.99 -26.27 27.46
CA ASN A 3 -3.17 -26.85 26.85
C ASN A 3 -3.71 -25.82 25.86
N GLY A 4 -3.69 -26.17 24.57
CA GLY A 4 -4.34 -25.39 23.53
C GLY A 4 -3.73 -25.71 22.18
N ASP A 5 -4.41 -26.55 21.41
CA ASP A 5 -4.17 -26.76 19.99
C ASP A 5 -3.67 -25.48 19.31
N GLY A 6 -2.66 -25.57 18.45
CA GLY A 6 -2.11 -24.47 17.64
C GLY A 6 -3.10 -23.92 16.61
N LYS A 7 -4.30 -23.59 17.07
CA LYS A 7 -5.44 -23.13 16.30
C LYS A 7 -5.28 -21.63 16.17
N LEU A 8 -4.92 -21.19 14.96
CA LEU A 8 -4.88 -19.78 14.60
C LEU A 8 -6.28 -19.18 14.81
N CYS A 9 -6.45 -18.37 15.86
CA CYS A 9 -7.68 -17.64 16.09
C CYS A 9 -7.64 -16.35 15.26
N TRP A 10 -8.15 -16.42 14.02
CA TRP A 10 -8.25 -15.25 13.16
C TRP A 10 -9.32 -14.30 13.67
N LYS A 11 -8.93 -13.08 14.03
CA LYS A 11 -9.83 -12.03 14.52
C LYS A 11 -9.74 -10.80 13.63
N PRO A 12 -10.56 -10.72 12.55
CA PRO A 12 -10.51 -9.64 11.55
C PRO A 12 -10.46 -8.23 12.14
N LYS A 13 -11.19 -8.02 13.25
CA LYS A 13 -11.28 -6.72 13.93
C LYS A 13 -9.96 -6.16 14.43
N GLU A 14 -9.00 -7.03 14.73
CA GLU A 14 -7.68 -6.66 15.25
C GLU A 14 -6.76 -6.09 14.15
N TYR A 15 -7.12 -6.28 12.87
CA TYR A 15 -6.39 -5.73 11.73
C TYR A 15 -6.92 -4.38 11.24
N TYR A 16 -8.08 -3.93 11.74
CA TYR A 16 -8.59 -2.57 11.47
C TYR A 16 -7.96 -1.51 12.39
N HIS A 17 -7.33 -1.95 13.48
CA HIS A 17 -6.64 -1.09 14.44
C HIS A 17 -5.21 -1.60 14.57
N PRO A 18 -4.21 -0.93 13.96
CA PRO A 18 -2.81 -1.31 14.08
C PRO A 18 -2.45 -1.49 15.55
N SER A 19 -2.18 -2.73 15.96
CA SER A 19 -1.78 -3.01 17.33
C SER A 19 -0.28 -2.77 17.46
N PRO A 20 0.19 -2.07 18.52
CA PRO A 20 1.61 -1.89 18.73
C PRO A 20 2.35 -3.24 18.77
N GLY A 21 3.22 -3.48 17.80
CA GLY A 21 4.01 -4.72 17.69
C GLY A 21 3.66 -5.63 16.50
N LEU A 22 2.47 -5.50 15.89
CA LEU A 22 2.12 -6.25 14.69
C LEU A 22 2.64 -5.53 13.44
N GLN A 23 3.63 -6.13 12.78
CA GLN A 23 4.18 -5.60 11.53
C GLN A 23 3.31 -6.07 10.35
N TYR A 24 2.93 -5.15 9.46
CA TYR A 24 2.05 -5.47 8.35
C TYR A 24 2.40 -4.72 7.06
N GLY A 25 2.06 -5.35 5.94
CA GLY A 25 2.10 -4.72 4.62
C GLY A 25 0.74 -4.12 4.27
N ILE A 26 0.72 -2.98 3.59
CA ILE A 26 -0.50 -2.42 3.00
C ILE A 26 -0.36 -2.32 1.48
N VAL A 27 -1.39 -2.77 0.76
CA VAL A 27 -1.47 -2.70 -0.70
C VAL A 27 -2.67 -1.87 -1.10
N LEU A 28 -2.43 -0.78 -1.82
CA LEU A 28 -3.48 0.04 -2.43
C LEU A 28 -3.68 -0.38 -3.88
N LEU A 29 -4.89 -0.81 -4.20
CA LEU A 29 -5.31 -1.07 -5.58
C LEU A 29 -5.80 0.21 -6.26
N ASN A 30 -6.04 0.12 -7.57
CA ASN A 30 -6.63 1.22 -8.32
C ASN A 30 -7.99 1.61 -7.72
N GLU A 31 -8.28 2.91 -7.67
CA GLU A 31 -9.51 3.48 -7.08
C GLU A 31 -9.79 3.14 -5.61
N ALA A 32 -8.80 2.60 -4.88
CA ALA A 32 -8.96 2.20 -3.48
C ALA A 32 -9.18 3.37 -2.51
N VAL A 33 -8.75 4.58 -2.89
CA VAL A 33 -8.77 5.77 -2.02
C VAL A 33 -9.65 6.84 -2.63
N ASN A 34 -10.60 7.33 -1.83
CA ASN A 34 -11.52 8.40 -2.19
C ASN A 34 -11.72 9.35 -1.00
N LYS A 35 -12.52 10.40 -1.18
CA LYS A 35 -12.72 11.43 -0.15
C LYS A 35 -13.38 10.90 1.14
N THR A 36 -14.14 9.81 1.06
CA THR A 36 -14.86 9.29 2.24
C THR A 36 -14.00 8.36 3.08
N ASN A 37 -13.01 7.67 2.50
CA ASN A 37 -12.15 6.72 3.22
C ASN A 37 -10.71 7.21 3.45
N VAL A 38 -10.30 8.34 2.85
CA VAL A 38 -8.90 8.80 2.85
C VAL A 38 -8.30 8.91 4.26
N HIS A 39 -9.04 9.41 5.25
CA HIS A 39 -8.52 9.57 6.60
C HIS A 39 -8.18 8.22 7.24
N TYR A 40 -9.04 7.22 7.04
CA TYR A 40 -8.83 5.87 7.56
C TYR A 40 -7.69 5.17 6.83
N VAL A 41 -7.64 5.29 5.49
CA VAL A 41 -6.54 4.72 4.70
C VAL A 41 -5.21 5.36 5.07
N SER A 42 -5.14 6.68 5.26
CA SER A 42 -3.93 7.37 5.71
C SER A 42 -3.47 6.91 7.08
N PHE A 43 -4.41 6.67 8.01
CA PHE A 43 -4.09 6.11 9.32
C PHE A 43 -3.44 4.72 9.21
N LEU A 44 -4.03 3.81 8.42
CA LEU A 44 -3.43 2.49 8.17
C LEU A 44 -2.09 2.60 7.42
N TRP A 45 -1.95 3.54 6.50
CA TRP A 45 -0.75 3.73 5.71
C TRP A 45 0.45 4.21 6.55
N GLN A 46 0.18 5.10 7.51
CA GLN A 46 1.20 5.66 8.40
C GLN A 46 1.80 4.59 9.33
N HIS A 47 1.02 3.60 9.74
CA HIS A 47 1.45 2.56 10.69
C HIS A 47 1.94 1.27 10.02
N ALA A 48 1.84 1.17 8.69
CA ALA A 48 2.31 0.00 7.96
C ALA A 48 3.85 -0.09 7.95
N SER A 49 4.38 -1.29 7.87
CA SER A 49 5.81 -1.55 7.73
C SER A 49 6.25 -1.43 6.27
N VAL A 50 5.40 -1.88 5.36
CA VAL A 50 5.62 -1.83 3.91
C VAL A 50 4.34 -1.35 3.22
N ARG A 51 4.50 -0.47 2.25
CA ARG A 51 3.46 0.24 1.52
C ARG A 51 3.64 0.04 0.03
N VAL A 52 2.60 -0.47 -0.62
CA VAL A 52 2.61 -0.76 -2.05
C VAL A 52 1.46 -0.02 -2.73
N CYS A 53 1.78 0.72 -3.79
CA CYS A 53 0.78 1.22 -4.74
C CYS A 53 0.77 0.34 -5.98
N VAL A 54 -0.41 -0.14 -6.37
CA VAL A 54 -0.60 -0.93 -7.59
C VAL A 54 -1.12 -0.02 -8.71
N ASP A 55 -0.29 0.13 -9.75
CA ASP A 55 -0.59 0.87 -10.97
C ASP A 55 -1.25 2.24 -10.68
N GLY A 56 -2.50 2.47 -11.10
CA GLY A 56 -3.22 3.73 -10.94
C GLY A 56 -3.41 4.19 -9.50
N ALA A 57 -3.21 3.32 -8.50
CA ALA A 57 -3.31 3.68 -7.07
C ALA A 57 -2.39 4.85 -6.69
N ILE A 58 -1.23 4.98 -7.35
CA ILE A 58 -0.29 6.08 -7.08
C ILE A 58 -0.90 7.45 -7.36
N ASN A 59 -1.81 7.55 -8.33
CA ASN A 59 -2.50 8.78 -8.69
C ASN A 59 -3.38 9.25 -7.53
N ALA A 60 -4.15 8.32 -6.94
CA ALA A 60 -5.04 8.59 -5.81
C ALA A 60 -4.23 8.91 -4.55
N TYR A 61 -3.19 8.12 -4.25
CA TYR A 61 -2.27 8.40 -3.14
C TYR A 61 -1.65 9.80 -3.25
N HIS A 62 -1.11 10.16 -4.42
CA HIS A 62 -0.47 11.47 -4.62
C HIS A 62 -1.47 12.61 -4.40
N LYS A 63 -2.64 12.53 -5.05
CA LYS A 63 -3.66 13.58 -4.99
C LYS A 63 -4.31 13.71 -3.61
N LEU A 64 -4.67 12.58 -3.00
CA LEU A 64 -5.54 12.55 -1.83
C LEU A 64 -4.79 12.35 -0.53
N MET A 65 -3.62 11.71 -0.51
CA MET A 65 -2.91 11.43 0.75
C MET A 65 -1.67 12.31 0.91
N ARG A 66 -1.01 12.66 -0.19
CA ARG A 66 0.23 13.44 -0.17
C ARG A 66 0.02 14.95 -0.37
N CYS A 67 -0.90 15.34 -1.26
CA CYS A 67 -1.20 16.75 -1.58
C CYS A 67 -2.42 17.31 -0.83
N GLN A 68 -2.78 16.77 0.34
CA GLN A 68 -3.81 17.40 1.18
C GLN A 68 -3.29 18.76 1.66
N ASN A 69 -3.79 19.84 1.04
CA ASN A 69 -3.47 21.25 1.28
C ASN A 69 -2.20 21.78 0.58
N THR A 70 -2.30 22.05 -0.72
CA THR A 70 -1.49 23.11 -1.35
C THR A 70 -2.07 24.48 -0.97
N SER A 71 -1.86 24.88 0.28
CA SER A 71 -1.50 26.27 0.57
C SER A 71 0.02 26.24 0.62
N PHE A 72 0.66 26.99 -0.29
CA PHE A 72 2.10 27.23 -0.26
C PHE A 72 2.54 27.49 1.19
N GLU A 73 3.60 26.83 1.64
CA GLU A 73 4.11 26.83 3.03
C GLU A 73 3.40 25.90 4.02
N SER A 74 3.72 24.61 3.97
CA SER A 74 4.00 23.82 5.18
C SER A 74 4.75 22.55 4.80
N SER A 75 6.03 22.51 5.15
CA SER A 75 6.93 21.37 5.02
C SER A 75 6.52 20.26 5.99
N CYS A 76 5.50 19.48 5.65
CA CYS A 76 5.35 18.11 6.13
C CYS A 76 4.30 17.41 5.27
N CYS A 77 4.72 16.71 4.21
CA CYS A 77 3.89 15.62 3.70
C CYS A 77 3.81 14.58 4.83
N THR A 78 2.73 14.56 5.60
CA THR A 78 2.59 13.70 6.79
C THR A 78 2.47 12.23 6.45
N CYS A 79 2.12 11.89 5.20
CA CYS A 79 2.01 10.51 4.75
C CYS A 79 3.36 9.98 4.23
N PRO A 80 3.87 8.86 4.81
CA PRO A 80 5.07 8.18 4.32
C PRO A 80 4.98 7.84 2.83
N LEU A 81 6.12 7.80 2.15
CA LEU A 81 6.21 7.32 0.77
C LEU A 81 5.87 5.83 0.68
N PRO A 82 5.32 5.35 -0.45
CA PRO A 82 5.31 3.91 -0.72
C PRO A 82 6.75 3.40 -0.83
N GLU A 83 6.99 2.17 -0.37
CA GLU A 83 8.25 1.48 -0.68
C GLU A 83 8.26 0.98 -2.12
N ILE A 84 7.09 0.61 -2.65
CA ILE A 84 6.94 -0.03 -3.95
C ILE A 84 5.80 0.59 -4.74
N ILE A 85 6.04 0.87 -6.01
CA ILE A 85 5.01 1.11 -7.02
C ILE A 85 5.15 0.03 -8.08
N THR A 86 4.10 -0.74 -8.35
CA THR A 86 4.16 -1.88 -9.27
C THR A 86 2.91 -2.00 -10.14
N GLY A 87 3.05 -2.47 -11.36
CA GLY A 87 1.95 -2.59 -12.32
C GLY A 87 2.48 -2.63 -13.75
N ASP A 88 1.58 -2.83 -14.72
CA ASP A 88 1.91 -2.61 -16.14
C ASP A 88 1.95 -1.12 -16.53
N PHE A 89 1.47 -0.24 -15.64
CA PHE A 89 1.52 1.22 -15.75
C PHE A 89 0.65 1.80 -16.88
N ASP A 90 -0.48 1.16 -17.16
CA ASP A 90 -1.46 1.69 -18.13
C ASP A 90 -2.31 2.83 -17.54
N SER A 91 -2.52 2.85 -16.22
CA SER A 91 -3.34 3.84 -15.52
C SER A 91 -2.50 4.83 -14.73
N ALA A 92 -1.29 4.45 -14.31
CA ALA A 92 -0.36 5.33 -13.61
C ALA A 92 0.16 6.47 -14.51
N LYS A 93 0.21 7.71 -13.99
CA LYS A 93 0.80 8.83 -14.74
C LYS A 93 2.33 8.69 -14.81
N SER A 94 2.91 8.67 -16.01
CA SER A 94 4.35 8.54 -16.22
C SER A 94 5.19 9.60 -15.50
N GLU A 95 4.68 10.83 -15.40
CA GLU A 95 5.32 11.92 -14.65
C GLU A 95 5.41 11.62 -13.15
N LEU A 96 4.36 11.01 -12.57
CA LEU A 96 4.36 10.60 -11.17
C LEU A 96 5.34 9.43 -10.96
N LEU A 97 5.38 8.45 -11.86
CA LEU A 97 6.33 7.34 -11.76
C LEU A 97 7.78 7.86 -11.74
N LYS A 98 8.10 8.80 -12.63
CA LYS A 98 9.42 9.47 -12.64
C LYS A 98 9.68 10.22 -11.34
N LEU A 99 8.71 10.99 -10.85
CA LEU A 99 8.83 11.72 -9.58
C LEU A 99 9.08 10.78 -8.39
N TYR A 100 8.32 9.69 -8.27
CA TYR A 100 8.52 8.77 -7.14
C TYR A 100 9.83 7.98 -7.26
N SER A 101 10.26 7.66 -8.48
CA SER A 101 11.58 7.08 -8.72
C SER A 101 12.70 8.03 -8.25
N THR A 102 12.62 9.33 -8.51
CA THR A 102 13.61 10.31 -8.01
C THR A 102 13.55 10.51 -6.50
N LEU A 103 12.40 10.24 -5.88
CA LEU A 103 12.22 10.23 -4.42
C LEU A 103 12.71 8.93 -3.76
N GLY A 104 13.28 7.99 -4.52
CA GLY A 104 13.84 6.73 -4.01
C GLY A 104 12.83 5.61 -3.82
N VAL A 105 11.61 5.74 -4.34
CA VAL A 105 10.61 4.65 -4.34
C VAL A 105 10.99 3.60 -5.38
N ASN A 106 10.83 2.32 -5.03
CA ASN A 106 11.08 1.22 -5.94
C ASN A 106 9.92 1.08 -6.96
N VAL A 107 10.14 1.54 -8.19
CA VAL A 107 9.16 1.40 -9.28
C VAL A 107 9.47 0.11 -10.05
N VAL A 108 8.59 -0.88 -9.94
CA VAL A 108 8.75 -2.24 -10.49
C VAL A 108 7.73 -2.48 -11.59
N PRO A 109 8.13 -2.44 -12.88
CA PRO A 109 7.23 -2.80 -13.98
C PRO A 109 6.86 -4.28 -13.93
N THR A 110 5.58 -4.59 -14.07
CA THR A 110 5.06 -5.96 -14.15
C THR A 110 4.18 -6.13 -15.39
N PRO A 111 4.78 -6.24 -16.59
CA PRO A 111 4.05 -6.18 -17.86
C PRO A 111 3.27 -7.45 -18.23
N SER A 112 3.37 -8.53 -17.44
CA SER A 112 2.66 -9.79 -17.72
C SER A 112 1.15 -9.56 -17.82
N GLN A 113 0.57 -9.99 -18.93
CA GLN A 113 -0.86 -9.88 -19.24
C GLN A 113 -1.65 -11.14 -18.87
N GLU A 114 -0.95 -12.21 -18.43
CA GLU A 114 -1.57 -13.47 -18.03
C GLU A 114 -2.09 -13.43 -16.58
N GLU A 115 -1.73 -12.37 -15.84
CA GLU A 115 -2.01 -12.23 -14.41
C GLU A 115 -2.41 -10.80 -14.07
N THR A 116 -3.31 -10.65 -13.10
CA THR A 116 -3.75 -9.35 -12.61
C THR A 116 -2.62 -8.60 -11.90
N ASP A 117 -2.65 -7.27 -11.91
CA ASP A 117 -1.66 -6.45 -11.19
C ASP A 117 -1.67 -6.71 -9.68
N PHE A 118 -2.81 -7.12 -9.11
CA PHE A 118 -2.86 -7.54 -7.72
C PHE A 118 -1.98 -8.77 -7.45
N THR A 119 -2.12 -9.83 -8.25
CA THR A 119 -1.31 -11.06 -8.09
C THR A 119 0.18 -10.75 -8.26
N LYS A 120 0.52 -9.94 -9.28
CA LYS A 120 1.90 -9.51 -9.53
C LYS A 120 2.45 -8.67 -8.36
N ALA A 121 1.63 -7.77 -7.81
CA ALA A 121 2.00 -6.94 -6.67
C ALA A 121 2.29 -7.73 -5.40
N ILE A 122 1.48 -8.77 -5.10
CA ILE A 122 1.73 -9.64 -3.94
C ILE A 122 3.08 -10.38 -4.07
N ARG A 123 3.44 -10.85 -5.27
CA ARG A 123 4.75 -11.48 -5.50
C ARG A 123 5.91 -10.48 -5.37
N VAL A 124 5.72 -9.24 -5.80
CA VAL A 124 6.72 -8.18 -5.61
C VAL A 124 6.88 -7.86 -4.13
N LEU A 125 5.77 -7.77 -3.39
CA LEU A 125 5.79 -7.56 -1.93
C LEU A 125 6.50 -8.71 -1.21
N GLY A 126 6.18 -9.97 -1.54
CA GLY A 126 6.81 -11.15 -0.94
C GLY A 126 8.33 -11.15 -1.12
N ARG A 127 8.81 -10.93 -2.36
CA ARG A 127 10.24 -10.81 -2.64
C ARG A 127 10.89 -9.66 -1.88
N PHE A 128 10.24 -8.50 -1.86
CA PHE A 128 10.73 -7.33 -1.13
C PHE A 128 10.88 -7.60 0.37
N THR A 129 9.92 -8.32 0.97
CA THR A 129 9.97 -8.69 2.40
C THR A 129 11.06 -9.72 2.69
N GLU A 130 11.24 -10.72 1.82
CA GLU A 130 12.29 -11.73 1.94
C GLU A 130 13.70 -11.10 1.85
N GLU A 131 13.93 -10.27 0.82
CA GLU A 131 15.20 -9.57 0.60
C GLU A 131 15.63 -8.70 1.78
N ARG A 132 14.65 -8.15 2.51
CA ARG A 132 14.89 -7.25 3.67
C ARG A 132 14.73 -7.95 5.01
N SER A 133 14.46 -9.26 5.03
CA SER A 133 14.20 -10.02 6.26
C SER A 133 13.12 -9.36 7.14
N LEU A 134 12.07 -8.83 6.52
CA LEU A 134 10.95 -8.20 7.22
C LEU A 134 9.95 -9.27 7.66
N ALA A 135 9.75 -9.41 8.96
CA ALA A 135 8.69 -10.25 9.51
C ALA A 135 7.35 -9.52 9.39
N ILE A 136 6.60 -9.78 8.31
CA ILE A 136 5.25 -9.26 8.11
C ILE A 136 4.24 -10.36 8.47
N GLU A 137 3.34 -10.05 9.39
CA GLU A 137 2.36 -11.02 9.90
C GLU A 137 1.11 -11.12 9.03
N HIS A 138 0.75 -10.02 8.39
CA HIS A 138 -0.39 -9.97 7.48
C HIS A 138 -0.24 -8.86 6.44
N VAL A 139 -1.05 -8.95 5.38
CA VAL A 139 -1.16 -7.93 4.34
C VAL A 139 -2.59 -7.41 4.29
N THR A 140 -2.75 -6.10 4.48
CA THR A 140 -4.03 -5.42 4.37
C THR A 140 -4.16 -4.84 2.96
N VAL A 141 -5.15 -5.30 2.20
CA VAL A 141 -5.41 -4.83 0.85
C VAL A 141 -6.59 -3.86 0.90
N ILE A 142 -6.38 -2.63 0.42
CA ILE A 142 -7.47 -1.67 0.22
C ILE A 142 -7.87 -1.75 -1.25
N ALA A 143 -9.12 -2.14 -1.47
CA ALA A 143 -9.72 -2.23 -2.79
C ALA A 143 -10.89 -1.23 -2.91
N GLY A 144 -11.05 -0.64 -4.08
CA GLY A 144 -12.23 0.14 -4.42
C GLY A 144 -13.36 -0.76 -4.92
N LEU A 145 -14.60 -0.40 -4.64
CA LEU A 145 -15.74 -0.92 -5.39
C LEU A 145 -15.88 -0.04 -6.62
N ARG A 146 -15.65 -0.61 -7.81
CA ARG A 146 -15.99 0.05 -9.06
C ARG A 146 -17.51 0.11 -9.11
N THR A 147 -18.09 1.29 -8.88
CA THR A 147 -19.51 1.50 -9.15
C THR A 147 -19.65 1.64 -10.66
N GLU A 148 -20.17 0.60 -11.30
CA GLU A 148 -20.61 0.62 -12.69
C GLU A 148 -21.72 1.67 -12.91
#